data_AF-A0A965I345-F1
#
_entry.id   AF-A0A965I345-F1
#
_cell.length_a   1.000
_cell.length_b   1.000
_cell.length_c   1.000
_cell.angle_alpha   90.00
_cell.angle_beta   90.00
_cell.angle_gamma   90.00
#
_symmetry.space_group_name_H-M   'P 1'
#
loop_
_entity.id
_entity.type
_entity.pdbx_description
1 polymer ?
#
loop_
_entity_poly.entity_id
_entity_poly.type
_entity_poly.pdbx_seq_one_letter_code
_entity_poly.pdbx_strand_id
1 'polypeptide(L)'
;MVALDARLQSLKTGQPQHDALVELFSALAAKAHDVSRIISAGGELGNTIGDQNADGDAQKALDVMADDEFLEAAKISGVVAAYCSEEQNSALILDESAPLVVAIDPLDGSSNIDVNVSIGTIISVLPNPVV
;
A
#
# COMPACT_ATOMS: atom_id res chain seq x y z
N MET A 1 -3.22 -12.41 23.09
CA MET A 1 -2.82 -11.61 21.91
C MET A 1 -3.57 -12.17 20.72
N VAL A 2 -4.24 -11.35 19.91
CA VAL A 2 -4.96 -11.76 18.70
C VAL A 2 -4.24 -11.13 17.51
N ALA A 3 -3.85 -11.93 16.51
CA ALA A 3 -3.18 -11.44 15.32
C ALA A 3 -4.15 -10.69 14.39
N LEU A 4 -3.62 -9.77 13.58
CA LEU A 4 -4.44 -8.91 12.71
C LEU A 4 -5.23 -9.71 11.68
N ASP A 5 -4.62 -10.73 11.07
CA ASP A 5 -5.26 -11.67 10.15
C ASP A 5 -6.46 -12.36 10.81
N ALA A 6 -6.29 -12.91 12.03
CA ALA A 6 -7.36 -13.55 12.78
C ALA A 6 -8.48 -12.53 13.10
N ARG A 7 -8.12 -11.28 13.42
CA ARG A 7 -9.11 -10.23 13.68
C ARG A 7 -9.86 -9.84 12.40
N LEU A 8 -9.18 -9.64 11.28
CA LEU A 8 -9.79 -9.31 9.99
C LEU A 8 -10.75 -10.42 9.55
N GLN A 9 -10.34 -11.69 9.64
CA GLN A 9 -11.21 -12.81 9.28
C GLN A 9 -12.46 -12.90 10.18
N SER A 10 -12.35 -12.53 11.46
CA SER A 10 -13.51 -12.48 12.37
C SER A 10 -14.52 -11.38 12.04
N LEU A 11 -14.14 -10.38 11.24
CA LEU A 11 -15.02 -9.29 10.80
C LEU A 11 -15.80 -9.62 9.53
N LYS A 12 -15.56 -10.77 8.88
CA LYS A 12 -16.39 -11.23 7.77
C LYS A 12 -17.82 -11.45 8.26
N THR A 13 -18.77 -10.87 7.54
CA THR A 13 -20.21 -10.91 7.90
C THR A 13 -21.06 -11.54 6.80
N GLY A 14 -20.47 -11.87 5.65
CA GLY A 14 -21.20 -12.26 4.44
C GLY A 14 -21.79 -11.08 3.68
N GLN A 15 -21.65 -9.85 4.20
CA GLN A 15 -22.03 -8.63 3.49
C GLN A 15 -20.91 -8.27 2.50
N PRO A 16 -21.20 -8.09 1.20
CA PRO A 16 -20.18 -7.92 0.18
C PRO A 16 -19.17 -6.80 0.46
N GLN A 17 -19.62 -5.62 0.94
CA GLN A 17 -18.70 -4.53 1.26
C GLN A 17 -17.80 -4.83 2.47
N HIS A 18 -18.31 -5.50 3.51
CA HIS A 18 -17.49 -5.85 4.68
C HIS A 18 -16.46 -6.91 4.33
N ASP A 19 -16.86 -7.93 3.58
CA ASP A 19 -15.96 -9.00 3.18
C ASP A 19 -14.89 -8.46 2.21
N ALA A 20 -15.24 -7.53 1.32
CA ALA A 20 -14.28 -6.82 0.47
C ALA A 20 -13.25 -6.01 1.28
N LEU A 21 -13.69 -5.30 2.33
CA LEU A 21 -12.75 -4.60 3.22
C LEU A 21 -11.77 -5.57 3.87
N VAL A 22 -12.24 -6.75 4.29
CA VAL A 22 -11.38 -7.78 4.88
C VAL A 22 -10.34 -8.28 3.88
N GLU A 23 -10.73 -8.56 2.63
CA GLU A 23 -9.80 -8.98 1.58
C GLU A 23 -8.75 -7.90 1.28
N LEU A 24 -9.19 -6.65 1.11
CA LEU A 24 -8.30 -5.52 0.85
C LEU A 24 -7.28 -5.33 1.98
N PHE A 25 -7.73 -5.23 3.24
CA PHE A 25 -6.82 -5.01 4.36
C PHE A 25 -5.90 -6.20 4.63
N SER A 26 -6.31 -7.42 4.28
CA SER A 26 -5.43 -8.59 4.37
C SER A 26 -4.27 -8.48 3.36
N ALA A 27 -4.57 -8.08 2.12
CA ALA A 27 -3.55 -7.88 1.08
C ALA A 27 -2.61 -6.70 1.41
N LEU A 28 -3.19 -5.55 1.83
CA LEU A 28 -2.40 -4.37 2.20
C LEU A 28 -1.50 -4.63 3.42
N ALA A 29 -1.98 -5.35 4.43
CA ALA A 29 -1.17 -5.68 5.61
C ALA A 29 0.03 -6.56 5.27
N ALA A 30 -0.12 -7.50 4.34
CA ALA A 30 1.00 -8.33 3.87
C ALA A 30 2.08 -7.46 3.19
N LYS A 31 1.68 -6.56 2.30
CA LYS A 31 2.62 -5.67 1.60
C LYS A 31 3.23 -4.60 2.51
N ALA A 32 2.47 -4.06 3.45
CA ALA A 32 2.98 -3.13 4.46
C ALA A 32 4.08 -3.78 5.33
N HIS A 33 3.94 -5.07 5.65
CA HIS A 33 4.99 -5.82 6.35
C HIS A 33 6.27 -5.93 5.49
N ASP A 34 6.13 -6.19 4.19
CA ASP A 34 7.28 -6.27 3.27
C ASP A 34 7.98 -4.92 3.08
N VAL A 35 7.22 -3.85 2.86
CA VAL A 35 7.74 -2.47 2.79
C VAL A 35 8.48 -2.11 4.08
N SER A 36 7.87 -2.38 5.24
CA SER A 36 8.50 -2.12 6.55
C SER A 36 9.81 -2.89 6.71
N ARG A 37 9.87 -4.15 6.25
CA ARG A 37 11.09 -4.97 6.31
C ARG A 37 12.19 -4.41 5.40
N ILE A 38 11.86 -3.96 4.20
CA ILE A 38 12.83 -3.37 3.25
C ILE A 38 13.42 -2.09 3.83
N ILE A 39 12.57 -1.20 4.35
CA ILE A 39 12.99 0.06 4.97
C ILE A 39 13.86 -0.21 6.21
N SER A 40 13.43 -1.13 7.07
CA SER A 40 14.15 -1.48 8.30
C SER A 40 15.51 -2.12 8.05
N ALA A 41 15.71 -2.75 6.89
CA ALA A 41 16.98 -3.33 6.51
C ALA A 41 18.06 -2.29 6.17
N GLY A 42 17.69 -1.00 6.03
CA GLY A 42 18.59 0.14 5.93
C GLY A 42 19.60 0.04 4.78
N GLY A 43 19.32 0.68 3.65
CA GLY A 43 20.31 0.99 2.60
C GLY A 43 20.93 -0.17 1.83
N GLU A 44 21.12 -1.38 2.36
CA GLU A 44 21.74 -2.48 1.60
C GLU A 44 20.79 -3.07 0.55
N LEU A 45 19.50 -3.20 0.84
CA LEU A 45 18.47 -3.55 -0.15
C LEU A 45 18.07 -2.34 -1.02
N GLY A 46 18.08 -1.12 -0.45
CA GLY A 46 17.85 0.12 -1.20
C GLY A 46 18.94 0.39 -2.24
N ASN A 47 20.22 0.14 -1.91
CA ASN A 47 21.37 0.25 -2.83
C ASN A 47 21.45 -0.89 -3.85
N THR A 48 20.75 -2.00 -3.64
CA THR A 48 20.66 -3.07 -4.66
C THR A 48 19.61 -2.74 -5.73
N ILE A 49 18.62 -1.89 -5.38
CA ILE A 49 17.62 -1.35 -6.32
C ILE A 49 18.13 -0.03 -6.95
N GLY A 50 18.93 0.75 -6.21
CA GLY A 50 19.58 1.98 -6.67
C GLY A 50 21.09 1.80 -6.79
N ASP A 51 21.56 1.40 -7.96
CA ASP A 51 22.97 1.47 -8.32
C ASP A 51 23.39 2.94 -8.33
N GLN A 52 23.99 3.41 -7.24
CA GLN A 52 24.60 4.73 -7.01
C GLN A 52 23.72 5.94 -7.35
N ASN A 53 23.45 6.83 -6.38
CA ASN A 53 23.72 8.27 -6.49
C ASN A 53 23.15 9.06 -5.29
N ALA A 54 23.85 10.13 -4.97
CA ALA A 54 23.64 11.02 -3.84
C ALA A 54 22.37 11.88 -3.98
N ASP A 55 21.76 12.21 -2.82
CA ASP A 55 20.65 13.15 -2.58
C ASP A 55 19.39 12.98 -3.46
N GLY A 56 18.35 12.40 -2.88
CA GLY A 56 16.98 12.37 -3.41
C GLY A 56 16.60 11.15 -4.24
N ASP A 57 17.53 10.57 -5.00
CA ASP A 57 17.23 9.41 -5.87
C ASP A 57 16.83 8.15 -5.09
N ALA A 58 17.45 7.92 -3.93
CA ALA A 58 17.11 6.78 -3.07
C ALA A 58 15.72 6.90 -2.42
N GLN A 59 15.32 8.12 -2.03
CA GLN A 59 13.97 8.39 -1.51
C GLN A 59 12.94 8.09 -2.60
N LYS A 60 13.15 8.62 -3.80
CA LYS A 60 12.24 8.40 -4.92
C LYS A 60 12.13 6.92 -5.32
N ALA A 61 13.22 6.16 -5.23
CA ALA A 61 13.19 4.73 -5.49
C ALA A 61 12.35 3.95 -4.46
N LEU A 62 12.38 4.36 -3.19
CA LEU A 62 11.55 3.76 -2.15
C LEU A 62 10.08 4.13 -2.30
N ASP A 63 9.78 5.37 -2.69
CA ASP A 63 8.42 5.82 -2.99
C ASP A 63 7.81 4.98 -4.13
N VAL A 64 8.55 4.82 -5.23
CA VAL A 64 8.11 3.99 -6.38
C VAL A 64 7.93 2.53 -5.98
N MET A 65 8.86 1.97 -5.18
CA MET A 65 8.75 0.60 -4.69
C MET A 65 7.52 0.41 -3.81
N ALA A 66 7.25 1.34 -2.89
CA ALA A 66 6.08 1.27 -2.02
C ALA A 66 4.78 1.36 -2.84
N ASP A 67 4.71 2.25 -3.83
CA ASP A 67 3.58 2.36 -4.75
C ASP A 67 3.32 1.05 -5.50
N ASP A 68 4.36 0.44 -6.07
CA ASP A 68 4.27 -0.84 -6.79
C ASP A 68 3.74 -1.98 -5.89
N GLU A 69 4.24 -2.07 -4.66
CA GLU A 69 3.81 -3.09 -3.69
C GLU A 69 2.33 -2.92 -3.31
N PHE A 70 1.89 -1.69 -3.03
CA PHE A 70 0.49 -1.44 -2.68
C PHE A 70 -0.47 -1.53 -3.87
N LEU A 71 -0.03 -1.16 -5.07
CA LEU A 71 -0.78 -1.39 -6.30
C LEU A 71 -0.96 -2.89 -6.57
N GLU A 72 0.07 -3.71 -6.32
CA GLU A 72 -0.04 -5.16 -6.42
C GLU A 72 -1.04 -5.73 -5.40
N ALA A 73 -1.00 -5.28 -4.13
CA ALA A 73 -2.00 -5.67 -3.14
C ALA A 73 -3.43 -5.31 -3.56
N ALA A 74 -3.64 -4.10 -4.10
CA ALA A 74 -4.94 -3.68 -4.61
C ALA A 74 -5.43 -4.61 -5.73
N LYS A 75 -4.56 -4.96 -6.68
CA LYS A 75 -4.87 -5.91 -7.77
C LYS A 75 -5.18 -7.32 -7.25
N ILE A 76 -4.34 -7.86 -6.36
CA ILE A 76 -4.49 -9.21 -5.80
C ILE A 76 -5.78 -9.34 -4.99
N SER A 77 -6.18 -8.28 -4.29
CA SER A 77 -7.42 -8.28 -3.51
C SER A 77 -8.66 -8.53 -4.37
N GLY A 78 -8.64 -8.15 -5.65
CA GLY A 78 -9.75 -8.31 -6.58
C GLY A 78 -11.00 -7.48 -6.25
N VAL A 79 -10.91 -6.55 -5.30
CA VAL A 79 -12.07 -5.79 -4.78
C VAL A 79 -11.92 -4.28 -4.93
N VAL A 80 -10.86 -3.81 -5.59
CA VAL A 80 -10.58 -2.39 -5.82
C VAL A 80 -10.91 -2.03 -7.26
N ALA A 81 -11.75 -1.01 -7.44
CA ALA A 81 -12.15 -0.49 -8.73
C ALA A 81 -11.19 0.56 -9.27
N ALA A 82 -10.77 1.48 -8.41
CA ALA A 82 -9.81 2.52 -8.76
C ALA A 82 -8.77 2.68 -7.64
N TYR A 83 -7.53 2.84 -8.05
CA TYR A 83 -6.37 3.07 -7.19
C TYR A 83 -5.82 4.47 -7.44
N CYS A 84 -5.82 5.31 -6.41
CA CYS A 84 -5.44 6.72 -6.46
C CYS A 84 -4.25 6.95 -5.53
N SER A 85 -3.03 6.93 -6.08
CA SER A 85 -1.80 7.12 -5.30
C SER A 85 -1.23 8.53 -5.46
N GLU A 86 -0.58 9.04 -4.41
CA GLU A 86 0.23 10.27 -4.47
C GLU A 86 1.35 10.17 -5.55
N GLU A 87 1.87 8.97 -5.77
CA GLU A 87 2.95 8.69 -6.72
C GLU A 87 2.48 8.59 -8.19
N GLN A 88 1.17 8.61 -8.42
CA GLN A 88 0.56 8.45 -9.74
C GLN A 88 -0.10 9.75 -10.21
N ASN A 89 0.14 10.14 -11.47
CA ASN A 89 -0.44 11.35 -12.05
C ASN A 89 -1.97 11.27 -12.21
N SER A 90 -2.53 10.07 -12.26
CA SER A 90 -3.95 9.82 -12.46
C SER A 90 -4.37 8.53 -11.79
N ALA A 91 -5.63 8.45 -11.37
CA ALA A 91 -6.21 7.22 -10.86
C ALA A 91 -6.07 6.08 -11.88
N LEU A 92 -5.67 4.91 -11.39
CA LEU A 92 -5.60 3.68 -12.16
C LEU A 92 -6.92 2.92 -11.99
N ILE A 93 -7.64 2.70 -13.09
CA ILE A 93 -8.83 1.86 -13.09
C ILE A 93 -8.39 0.39 -13.15
N LEU A 94 -8.77 -0.39 -12.14
CA LEU A 94 -8.44 -1.81 -12.02
C LEU A 94 -9.61 -2.70 -12.45
N ASP A 95 -10.80 -2.45 -11.88
CA ASP A 95 -12.05 -3.15 -12.21
C ASP A 95 -13.26 -2.27 -11.90
N GLU A 96 -13.90 -1.68 -12.91
CA GLU A 96 -15.04 -0.77 -12.73
C GLU A 96 -16.21 -1.37 -11.92
N SER A 97 -16.32 -2.70 -11.86
CA SER A 97 -17.38 -3.43 -11.14
C SER A 97 -17.04 -3.75 -9.68
N ALA A 98 -15.79 -3.52 -9.26
CA ALA A 98 -15.35 -3.85 -7.92
C ALA A 98 -15.92 -2.85 -6.88
N PRO A 99 -16.14 -3.27 -5.62
CA PRO A 99 -16.93 -2.49 -4.66
C PRO A 99 -16.20 -1.32 -4.00
N LEU A 100 -14.87 -1.22 -4.09
CA LEU A 100 -14.08 -0.26 -3.32
C LEU A 100 -13.21 0.64 -4.20
N VAL A 101 -12.99 1.87 -3.77
CA VAL A 101 -11.98 2.79 -4.31
C VAL A 101 -10.95 3.03 -3.21
N VAL A 102 -9.67 3.01 -3.58
CA VAL A 102 -8.55 3.22 -2.65
C VAL A 102 -7.80 4.48 -3.04
N ALA A 103 -7.61 5.37 -2.08
CA ALA A 103 -6.64 6.46 -2.16
C ALA A 103 -5.52 6.20 -1.15
N ILE A 104 -4.27 6.44 -1.55
CA ILE A 104 -3.11 6.07 -0.75
C ILE A 104 -1.96 7.07 -0.91
N ASP A 105 -1.31 7.36 0.21
CA ASP A 105 0.06 7.85 0.25
C ASP A 105 0.93 6.64 0.64
N PRO A 106 1.67 6.05 -0.32
CA PRO A 106 2.37 4.80 -0.10
C PRO A 106 3.52 4.96 0.91
N LEU A 107 4.13 6.15 0.99
CA LEU A 107 5.27 6.43 1.86
C LEU A 107 5.29 7.89 2.35
N ASP A 108 4.44 8.19 3.32
CA ASP A 108 4.38 9.51 3.97
C ASP A 108 5.68 9.79 4.72
N GLY A 109 6.23 10.97 4.46
CA GLY A 109 7.44 11.45 5.09
C GLY A 109 8.72 10.85 4.52
N SER A 110 8.76 10.43 3.25
CA SER A 110 9.96 9.86 2.62
C SER A 110 11.24 10.71 2.77
N SER A 111 11.10 12.04 2.84
CA SER A 111 12.20 12.97 3.19
C SER A 111 12.88 12.71 4.56
N ASN A 112 12.22 11.98 5.45
CA ASN A 112 12.71 11.63 6.79
C ASN A 112 13.53 10.32 6.82
N ILE A 113 13.61 9.59 5.70
CA ILE A 113 14.29 8.29 5.61
C ILE A 113 15.77 8.41 6.00
N ASP A 114 16.47 9.40 5.44
CA ASP A 114 17.93 9.56 5.63
C ASP A 114 18.33 9.97 7.05
N VAL A 115 17.39 10.53 7.81
CA VAL A 115 17.58 10.93 9.22
C VAL A 115 17.02 9.91 10.21
N ASN A 116 16.56 8.75 9.72
CA ASN A 116 16.01 7.66 10.52
C ASN A 116 14.89 8.11 11.47
N VAL A 117 14.01 8.97 10.95
CA VAL A 117 12.79 9.43 11.63
C VAL A 117 11.60 8.60 11.16
N SER A 118 10.52 8.59 11.93
CA SER A 118 9.31 7.82 11.59
C SER A 118 8.70 8.26 10.26
N ILE A 119 8.31 7.26 9.48
CA ILE A 119 7.58 7.35 8.21
C ILE A 119 6.42 6.35 8.24
N GLY A 120 5.50 6.43 7.28
CA GLY A 120 4.34 5.54 7.28
C GLY A 120 3.62 5.47 5.95
N THR A 121 2.46 4.80 5.97
CA THR A 121 1.57 4.68 4.82
C THR A 121 0.20 5.15 5.25
N ILE A 122 -0.46 5.97 4.43
CA ILE A 122 -1.81 6.50 4.71
C ILE A 122 -2.77 5.93 3.67
N ILE A 123 -3.84 5.28 4.13
CA ILE A 123 -4.83 4.64 3.26
C ILE A 123 -6.23 5.20 3.56
N SER A 124 -6.95 5.55 2.52
CA SER A 124 -8.38 5.89 2.54
C SER A 124 -9.16 4.94 1.64
N VAL A 125 -10.22 4.35 2.17
CA VAL A 125 -11.08 3.42 1.43
C VAL A 125 -12.49 3.98 1.36
N LEU A 126 -13.01 4.08 0.14
CA LEU A 126 -14.36 4.55 -0.14
C LEU A 126 -15.17 3.47 -0.86
N PRO A 127 -16.50 3.44 -0.71
CA PRO A 127 -17.35 2.63 -1.59
C PRO A 127 -17.25 3.15 -3.04
N ASN A 128 -17.25 2.23 -4.00
CA ASN A 128 -17.39 2.59 -5.41
C ASN A 128 -18.79 3.20 -5.64
N PRO A 129 -18.91 4.45 -6.11
CA PRO A 129 -20.21 5.12 -6.27
C PRO A 129 -21.04 4.56 -7.45
N VAL A 130 -20.46 3.70 -8.28
CA VAL A 130 -21.10 3.16 -9.49
C VAL A 130 -21.76 1.79 -9.23
N VAL A 131 -21.51 1.17 -8.07
CA VAL A 131 -21.92 -0.20 -7.73
C VAL A 131 -22.80 -0.23 -6.47
#